data_AF-A0A816SDP0-F1
#
_entry.id   AF-A0A816SDP0-F1
#
_cell.length_a   1.000
_cell.length_b   1.000
_cell.length_c   1.000
_cell.angle_alpha   90.00
_cell.angle_beta   90.00
_cell.angle_gamma   90.00
#
_symmetry.space_group_name_H-M   'P 1'
#
loop_
_entity.id
_entity.type
_entity.pdbx_description
1 polymer ?
#
loop_
_entity_poly.entity_id
_entity_poly.type
_entity_poly.pdbx_seq_one_letter_code
_entity_poly.pdbx_strand_id
1 'polypeptide(L)'
;MVAFNLNSYIMTDKLKKDKAYDFMNLSIRPASETLKTLPHPFQLVCTNATNVQEIDLSFDHRQISYSFTHLNQVNNIQLNTIIDVQVQVVRDFGISTGMKNENIWTRRDLHVSQGEIHLGMTLWNTQVIGL
;
A
#
# COMPACT_ATOMS: atom_id res chain seq x y z
N MET A 1 2.82 4.54 8.74
CA MET A 1 3.28 4.01 10.05
C MET A 1 4.01 2.71 9.80
N VAL A 2 5.07 2.40 10.56
CA VAL A 2 5.82 1.14 10.41
C VAL A 2 5.90 0.44 11.77
N ALA A 3 5.69 -0.87 11.77
CA ALA A 3 5.87 -1.74 12.92
C ALA A 3 6.90 -2.83 12.58
N PHE A 4 7.78 -3.16 13.53
CA PHE A 4 8.84 -4.13 13.34
C PHE A 4 8.73 -5.26 14.37
N ASN A 5 9.20 -6.46 14.01
CA ASN A 5 9.31 -7.61 14.89
C ASN A 5 7.97 -7.95 15.56
N LEU A 6 7.95 -8.14 16.89
CA LEU A 6 6.73 -8.46 17.63
C LEU A 6 5.59 -7.46 17.38
N ASN A 7 5.91 -6.18 17.24
CA ASN A 7 4.90 -5.15 16.99
C ASN A 7 4.25 -5.32 15.61
N SER A 8 4.92 -5.88 14.60
CA SER A 8 4.29 -6.12 13.30
C SER A 8 3.20 -7.18 13.42
N TYR A 9 3.47 -8.28 14.12
CA TYR A 9 2.48 -9.34 14.35
C TYR A 9 1.26 -8.81 15.11
N ILE A 10 1.48 -8.12 16.23
CA ILE A 10 0.39 -7.54 17.04
C ILE A 10 -0.46 -6.57 16.22
N MET A 11 0.17 -5.72 15.41
CA MET A 11 -0.55 -4.72 14.62
C MET A 11 -1.27 -5.33 13.42
N THR A 12 -0.74 -6.38 12.79
CA THR A 12 -1.42 -7.08 11.70
C THR A 12 -2.74 -7.71 12.16
N ASP A 13 -2.79 -8.24 13.38
CA ASP A 13 -4.03 -8.83 13.92
C ASP A 13 -5.05 -7.75 14.35
N LYS A 14 -4.56 -6.61 14.84
CA LYS A 14 -5.42 -5.52 15.35
C LYS A 14 -5.96 -4.62 14.24
N LEU A 15 -5.17 -4.35 13.20
CA LEU A 15 -5.49 -3.37 12.18
C LEU A 15 -6.21 -4.01 10.99
N LYS A 16 -7.50 -3.74 10.90
CA LYS A 16 -8.34 -4.06 9.73
C LYS A 16 -8.37 -2.88 8.76
N LYS A 17 -8.40 -3.22 7.46
CA LYS A 17 -8.56 -2.25 6.37
C LYS A 17 -9.86 -1.43 6.53
N ASP A 18 -9.83 -0.17 6.11
CA ASP A 18 -10.99 0.75 6.08
C ASP A 18 -11.65 1.03 7.44
N LYS A 19 -10.90 0.84 8.53
CA LYS A 19 -11.27 1.22 9.89
C LYS A 19 -10.38 2.36 10.38
N ALA A 20 -10.89 3.17 11.29
CA ALA A 20 -10.12 4.22 11.95
C ALA A 20 -9.63 3.80 13.32
N TYR A 21 -8.45 4.30 13.67
CA TYR A 21 -7.81 4.00 14.93
C TYR A 21 -7.12 5.23 15.49
N ASP A 22 -7.24 5.39 16.81
CA ASP A 22 -6.39 6.28 17.58
C ASP A 22 -5.11 5.53 17.96
N PHE A 23 -3.98 6.14 17.65
CA PHE A 23 -2.66 5.63 18.00
C PHE A 23 -2.00 6.50 19.07
N MET A 24 -1.53 5.87 20.14
CA MET A 24 -0.87 6.53 21.26
C MET A 24 0.54 5.96 21.46
N ASN A 25 1.47 6.78 21.95
CA ASN A 25 2.85 6.40 22.29
C ASN A 25 3.65 5.80 21.11
N LEU A 26 3.53 6.45 19.94
CA LEU A 26 4.37 6.18 18.78
C LEU A 26 5.67 6.99 18.86
N SER A 27 6.73 6.49 18.22
CA SER A 27 7.96 7.26 18.00
C SER A 27 7.92 7.94 16.64
N ILE A 28 8.38 9.19 16.57
CA ILE A 28 8.54 9.93 15.31
C ILE A 28 10.00 9.79 14.84
N ARG A 29 10.19 9.47 13.55
CA ARG A 29 11.52 9.43 12.91
C ARG A 29 11.46 10.08 11.53
N PRO A 30 12.59 10.52 10.96
CA PRO A 30 12.65 10.90 9.55
C PRO A 30 12.12 9.77 8.67
N ALA A 31 11.33 10.11 7.65
CA ALA A 31 10.83 9.14 6.69
C ALA A 31 12.00 8.57 5.88
N SER A 32 12.04 7.25 5.73
CA SER A 32 13.05 6.59 4.91
C SER A 32 12.76 6.85 3.44
N GLU A 33 13.75 7.32 2.68
CA GLU A 33 13.61 7.60 1.25
C GLU A 33 13.21 6.34 0.45
N THR A 34 13.59 5.15 0.92
CA THR A 34 13.29 3.87 0.26
C THR A 34 11.90 3.31 0.57
N LEU A 35 11.25 3.78 1.63
CA LEU A 35 9.91 3.34 2.07
C LEU A 35 8.89 4.48 1.97
N LYS A 36 9.25 5.59 1.32
CA LYS A 36 8.42 6.79 1.27
C LYS A 36 7.26 6.61 0.28
N THR A 37 6.14 6.11 0.79
CA THR A 37 4.85 6.10 0.08
C THR A 37 4.07 7.40 0.30
N LEU A 38 4.36 8.14 1.39
CA LEU A 38 3.64 9.35 1.77
C LEU A 38 4.54 10.59 1.68
N PRO A 39 4.00 11.77 1.30
CA PRO A 39 4.78 12.98 1.10
C PRO A 39 5.40 13.53 2.40
N HIS A 40 4.89 13.11 3.56
CA HIS A 40 5.28 13.62 4.87
C HIS A 40 6.77 13.35 5.20
N PRO A 41 7.53 14.34 5.73
CA PRO A 41 8.97 14.20 5.99
C PRO A 41 9.31 13.26 7.16
N PHE A 42 8.31 12.92 7.97
CA PHE A 42 8.46 12.03 9.12
C PHE A 42 7.54 10.81 9.01
N GLN A 43 7.98 9.71 9.60
CA GLN A 43 7.23 8.48 9.76
C GLN A 43 7.01 8.16 11.24
N LEU A 44 5.85 7.57 11.52
CA LEU A 44 5.49 7.04 12.83
C LEU A 44 5.93 5.58 12.94
N VAL A 45 6.61 5.24 14.03
CA VAL A 45 7.15 3.91 14.33
C VAL A 45 6.52 3.36 15.60
N CYS A 46 5.98 2.15 15.51
CA CYS A 46 5.44 1.45 16.68
C CYS A 46 6.55 1.06 17.66
N THR A 47 6.33 1.38 18.93
CA THR A 47 7.16 1.00 20.06
C THR A 47 6.44 -0.07 20.89
N ASN A 48 7.13 -0.63 21.88
CA ASN A 48 6.51 -1.59 22.81
C ASN A 48 5.44 -0.94 23.71
N ALA A 49 5.42 0.39 23.80
CA ALA A 49 4.41 1.14 24.56
C ALA A 49 3.25 1.62 23.66
N THR A 50 3.30 1.35 22.36
CA THR A 50 2.27 1.80 21.42
C THR A 50 0.94 1.14 21.74
N ASN A 51 -0.07 1.98 21.94
CA ASN A 51 -1.45 1.55 22.15
C ASN A 51 -2.29 1.98 20.95
N VAL A 52 -3.25 1.14 20.56
CA VAL A 52 -4.13 1.35 19.42
C VAL A 52 -5.56 1.01 19.83
N GLN A 53 -6.49 1.89 19.51
CA GLN A 53 -7.91 1.74 19.79
C GLN A 53 -8.71 2.06 18.52
N GLU A 54 -9.61 1.15 18.11
CA GLU A 54 -10.55 1.42 17.01
C GLU A 54 -11.53 2.52 17.44
N ILE A 55 -11.81 3.46 16.54
CA ILE A 55 -12.75 4.55 16.76
C ILE A 55 -13.85 4.53 15.69
N ASP A 56 -15.05 4.96 16.08
CA ASP A 56 -16.14 5.13 15.12
C ASP A 56 -15.97 6.45 14.36
N LEU A 57 -15.87 6.36 13.03
CA LEU A 57 -15.71 7.50 12.13
C LEU A 57 -16.99 8.33 11.96
N SER A 58 -18.12 7.91 12.55
CA SER A 58 -19.38 8.66 12.48
C SER A 58 -19.27 10.11 13.02
N PHE A 59 -18.18 10.42 13.74
CA PHE A 59 -17.93 11.73 14.35
C PHE A 59 -16.87 12.61 13.64
N ASP A 60 -16.10 12.10 12.68
CA ASP A 60 -15.00 12.85 12.06
C ASP A 60 -14.96 12.65 10.53
N HIS A 61 -15.24 13.71 9.77
CA HIS A 61 -15.39 13.71 8.31
C HIS A 61 -14.07 13.57 7.53
N ARG A 62 -13.02 12.99 8.12
CA ARG A 62 -11.74 12.80 7.44
C ARG A 62 -11.85 11.64 6.45
N GLN A 63 -12.34 11.97 5.25
CA GLN A 63 -12.31 11.08 4.09
C GLN A 63 -10.86 10.71 3.79
N ILE A 64 -10.63 9.43 3.44
CA ILE A 64 -9.33 8.95 2.99
C ILE A 64 -8.92 9.80 1.78
N SER A 65 -7.88 10.61 1.94
CA SER A 65 -7.35 11.44 0.86
C SER A 65 -6.45 10.59 -0.03
N TYR A 66 -6.89 10.34 -1.25
CA TYR A 66 -6.07 9.72 -2.29
C TYR A 66 -5.49 10.82 -3.20
N SER A 67 -4.22 10.68 -3.58
CA SER A 67 -3.58 11.58 -4.55
C SER A 67 -3.42 10.85 -5.88
N PHE A 68 -4.54 10.60 -6.58
CA PHE A 68 -4.52 9.85 -7.83
C PHE A 68 -3.77 10.60 -8.92
N THR A 69 -2.77 9.93 -9.50
CA THR A 69 -2.07 10.33 -10.69
C THR A 69 -2.82 9.81 -11.92
N HIS A 70 -2.98 10.67 -12.93
CA HIS A 70 -3.62 10.28 -14.18
C HIS A 70 -2.64 9.52 -15.09
N LEU A 71 -3.09 8.48 -15.80
CA LEU A 71 -2.20 7.58 -16.56
C LEU A 71 -1.42 8.31 -17.68
N ASN A 72 -1.96 9.37 -18.26
CA ASN A 72 -1.25 10.20 -19.24
C ASN A 72 0.01 10.90 -18.67
N GLN A 73 0.11 11.03 -17.34
CA GLN A 73 1.26 11.65 -16.68
C GLN A 73 2.37 10.64 -16.35
N VAL A 74 2.09 9.33 -16.40
CA VAL A 74 3.02 8.28 -15.95
C VAL A 74 4.34 8.30 -16.72
N ASN A 75 4.31 8.64 -18.02
CA ASN A 75 5.53 8.74 -18.84
C ASN A 75 6.49 9.86 -18.39
N ASN A 76 5.98 10.86 -17.65
CA ASN A 76 6.77 11.98 -17.13
C ASN A 76 7.25 11.74 -15.69
N ILE A 77 6.94 10.58 -15.11
CA ILE A 77 7.30 10.23 -13.74
C ILE A 77 8.62 9.48 -13.75
N GLN A 78 9.50 9.82 -12.81
CA GLN A 78 10.78 9.14 -12.65
C GLN A 78 10.56 7.65 -12.32
N LEU A 79 11.33 6.77 -12.95
CA LEU A 79 11.33 5.34 -12.66
C LEU A 79 11.53 5.09 -11.15
N ASN A 80 10.87 4.06 -10.64
CA ASN A 80 10.84 3.66 -9.21
C ASN A 80 10.14 4.66 -8.27
N THR A 81 9.30 5.55 -8.80
CA THR A 81 8.41 6.39 -7.98
C THR A 81 7.11 5.66 -7.67
N ILE A 82 6.64 5.76 -6.43
CA ILE A 82 5.35 5.20 -5.99
C ILE A 82 4.23 6.20 -6.31
N ILE A 83 3.17 5.74 -6.95
CA ILE A 83 2.02 6.55 -7.36
C ILE A 83 0.71 5.85 -7.01
N ASP A 84 -0.33 6.62 -6.71
CA ASP A 84 -1.70 6.13 -6.65
C ASP A 84 -2.35 6.30 -8.02
N VAL A 85 -2.99 5.26 -8.56
CA VAL A 85 -3.71 5.33 -9.85
C VAL A 85 -5.09 4.68 -9.73
N GLN A 86 -6.07 5.27 -10.39
CA GLN A 86 -7.42 4.69 -10.50
C GLN A 86 -7.61 4.13 -11.90
N VAL A 87 -7.72 2.80 -12.00
CA VAL A 87 -7.74 2.08 -13.28
C VAL A 87 -8.76 0.94 -13.26
N GLN A 88 -9.22 0.54 -14.45
CA GLN A 88 -10.06 -0.65 -14.66
C GLN A 88 -9.23 -1.78 -15.25
N VAL A 89 -9.49 -3.02 -14.85
CA VAL A 89 -8.84 -4.20 -15.46
C VAL A 89 -9.56 -4.52 -16.77
N VAL A 90 -8.84 -4.53 -17.88
CA VAL A 90 -9.37 -4.78 -19.23
C VAL A 90 -9.02 -6.18 -19.72
N ARG A 91 -7.84 -6.68 -19.35
CA ARG A 91 -7.43 -8.05 -19.67
C ARG A 91 -6.56 -8.62 -18.56
N ASP A 92 -6.74 -9.91 -18.32
CA ASP A 92 -5.98 -10.71 -17.38
C ASP A 92 -5.25 -11.83 -18.15
N PHE A 93 -3.97 -12.00 -17.85
CA PHE A 93 -3.11 -13.00 -18.50
C PHE A 93 -2.93 -14.26 -17.64
N GLY A 94 -3.61 -14.33 -16.49
CA GLY A 94 -3.59 -15.48 -15.60
C GLY A 94 -2.45 -15.45 -14.60
N ILE A 95 -2.39 -16.49 -13.78
CA ILE A 95 -1.44 -16.63 -12.68
C ILE A 95 -0.26 -17.49 -13.11
N SER A 96 0.95 -17.02 -12.82
CA SER A 96 2.18 -17.78 -12.98
C SER A 96 2.89 -17.90 -11.64
N THR A 97 3.51 -19.06 -11.40
CA THR A 97 4.29 -19.35 -10.20
C THR A 97 5.70 -19.77 -10.59
N GLY A 98 6.68 -19.40 -9.79
CA GLY A 98 8.05 -19.86 -9.98
C GLY A 98 8.86 -19.79 -8.71
N MET A 99 10.14 -20.14 -8.83
CA MET A 99 11.09 -20.13 -7.73
C MET A 99 12.40 -19.49 -8.17
N LYS A 100 12.95 -18.59 -7.36
CA LYS A 100 14.28 -18.00 -7.59
C LYS A 100 15.00 -17.86 -6.25
N ASN A 101 16.21 -18.41 -6.15
CA ASN A 101 17.00 -18.43 -4.91
C ASN A 101 16.17 -18.91 -3.71
N GLU A 102 15.52 -20.08 -3.86
CA GLU A 102 14.64 -20.70 -2.84
C GLU A 102 13.37 -19.91 -2.47
N ASN A 103 13.20 -18.71 -3.00
CA ASN A 103 11.99 -17.91 -2.79
C ASN A 103 10.96 -18.25 -3.86
N ILE A 104 9.82 -18.78 -3.42
CA ILE A 104 8.64 -19.00 -4.25
C ILE A 104 7.97 -17.66 -4.49
N TRP A 105 7.62 -17.39 -5.74
CA TRP A 105 6.87 -16.20 -6.13
C TRP A 105 5.63 -16.60 -6.92
N THR A 106 4.57 -15.81 -6.75
CA THR A 106 3.36 -15.86 -7.58
C THR A 106 3.17 -14.52 -8.26
N ARG A 107 2.80 -14.52 -9.54
CA ARG A 107 2.68 -13.31 -10.38
C ARG A 107 1.40 -13.38 -11.19
N ARG A 108 0.71 -12.25 -11.34
CA ARG A 108 -0.41 -12.07 -12.27
C ARG A 108 -0.21 -10.78 -13.06
N ASP A 109 -0.18 -10.89 -14.38
CA ASP A 109 -0.07 -9.73 -15.26
C ASP A 109 -1.46 -9.30 -15.71
N LEU A 110 -1.68 -7.98 -15.72
CA LEU A 110 -2.93 -7.33 -16.05
C LEU A 110 -2.68 -6.24 -17.09
N HIS A 111 -3.61 -6.06 -18.01
CA HIS A 111 -3.77 -4.81 -18.73
C HIS A 111 -4.85 -4.00 -18.05
N VAL A 112 -4.49 -2.78 -17.67
CA VAL A 112 -5.39 -1.82 -17.04
C VAL A 112 -5.61 -0.61 -17.95
N SER A 113 -6.76 0.03 -17.83
CA SER A 113 -7.06 1.26 -18.56
C SER A 113 -7.59 2.38 -17.67
N GLN A 114 -7.36 3.60 -18.15
CA GLN A 114 -8.04 4.81 -17.70
C GLN A 114 -8.46 5.58 -18.96
N GLY A 115 -9.71 5.38 -19.39
CA GLY A 115 -10.19 5.85 -20.69
C GLY A 115 -9.51 5.10 -21.85
N GLU A 116 -8.93 5.85 -22.80
CA GLU A 116 -8.25 5.31 -23.98
C GLU A 116 -6.78 4.91 -23.72
N ILE A 117 -6.27 5.16 -22.51
CA ILE A 117 -4.88 4.87 -22.15
C ILE A 117 -4.80 3.51 -21.48
N HIS A 118 -3.87 2.69 -21.95
CA HIS A 118 -3.64 1.33 -21.47
C HIS A 118 -2.23 1.16 -20.90
N LEU A 119 -2.11 0.39 -19.83
CA LEU A 119 -0.82 0.11 -19.17
C LEU A 119 -0.77 -1.35 -18.68
N GLY A 120 0.43 -1.93 -18.69
CA GLY A 120 0.70 -3.24 -18.11
C GLY A 120 0.98 -3.12 -16.61
N MET A 121 0.25 -3.85 -15.78
CA MET A 121 0.41 -3.89 -14.32
C MET A 121 0.65 -5.33 -13.87
N THR A 122 1.53 -5.52 -12.89
CA THR A 122 1.84 -6.85 -12.35
C THR A 122 1.55 -6.89 -10.85
N LEU A 123 0.76 -7.88 -10.44
CA LEU A 123 0.50 -8.20 -9.03
C LEU A 123 1.43 -9.33 -8.58
N TRP A 124 1.87 -9.27 -7.32
CA TRP A 124 2.80 -10.26 -6.76
C TRP A 124 2.28 -10.89 -5.46
N ASN A 125 2.54 -12.18 -5.30
CA ASN A 125 2.32 -12.97 -4.10
C ASN A 125 0.89 -12.84 -3.55
N THR A 126 0.73 -12.35 -2.32
CA THR A 126 -0.58 -12.23 -1.66
C THR A 126 -1.54 -11.31 -2.40
N GLN A 127 -1.04 -10.36 -3.20
CA GLN A 127 -1.87 -9.47 -4.02
C GLN A 127 -2.61 -10.25 -5.12
N VAL A 128 -2.10 -11.41 -5.54
CA VAL A 128 -2.71 -12.22 -6.61
C VAL A 128 -4.01 -12.87 -6.15
N ILE A 129 -4.14 -13.16 -4.86
CA ILE A 129 -5.26 -13.93 -4.27
C ILE A 129 -6.43 -13.03 -3.87
N GLY A 130 -6.19 -11.73 -3.70
CA GLY A 130 -7.14 -10.78 -3.11
C GLY A 130 -8.09 -10.04 -4.07
N LEU A 131 -8.18 -10.46 -5.33
CA LEU A 131 -9.13 -9.93 -6.33
C LEU A 131 -10.17 -10.96 -6.73
#